data_AF-A0A150FYQ9-F1
#
_entry.id   AF-A0A150FYQ9-F1
#
_cell.length_a   1.000
_cell.length_b   1.000
_cell.length_c   1.000
_cell.angle_alpha   90.00
_cell.angle_beta   90.00
_cell.angle_gamma   90.00
#
_symmetry.space_group_name_H-M   'P 1'
#
loop_
_entity.id
_entity.type
_entity.pdbx_description
1 polymer ?
#
loop_
_entity_poly.entity_id
_entity_poly.type
_entity_poly.pdbx_seq_one_letter_code
_entity_poly.pdbx_strand_id
1 'polypeptide(L)'
;MAKAQVERWAAEHPTAPRVGRFFEVPASFLLPRLAAGIAAAGALWYLNGAIFWSYKPETLSPEFRAEQKKIGEVAQRMNASPVYLNPFTNRIPGSILGPEDAKDD
;
A
#
# COMPACT_ATOMS: atom_id res chain seq x y z
N MET A 1 24.05 -27.39 31.89
CA MET A 1 24.76 -26.48 30.96
C MET A 1 23.89 -25.36 30.40
N ALA A 2 22.64 -25.62 29.97
CA ALA A 2 21.76 -24.58 29.41
C ALA A 2 21.46 -23.38 30.33
N LYS A 3 21.24 -23.59 31.64
CA LYS A 3 20.94 -22.49 32.59
C LYS A 3 22.08 -21.47 32.72
N ALA A 4 23.33 -21.93 32.84
CA ALA A 4 24.49 -21.04 33.00
C ALA A 4 24.75 -20.18 31.75
N GLN A 5 24.44 -20.70 30.55
CA GLN A 5 24.53 -19.92 29.31
C GLN A 5 23.42 -18.86 29.23
N VAL A 6 22.21 -19.20 29.63
CA VAL A 6 21.09 -18.24 29.70
C VAL A 6 21.37 -17.13 30.72
N GLU A 7 21.94 -17.45 31.87
CA GLU A 7 22.31 -16.47 32.90
C GLU A 7 23.45 -15.54 32.45
N ARG A 8 24.47 -16.07 31.76
CA ARG A 8 25.53 -15.26 31.14
C ARG A 8 24.95 -14.33 30.06
N TRP A 9 24.13 -14.85 29.17
CA TRP A 9 23.47 -14.06 28.13
C TRP A 9 22.58 -12.96 28.73
N ALA A 10 21.86 -13.27 29.81
CA ALA A 10 21.01 -12.33 30.53
C ALA A 10 21.77 -11.26 31.34
N ALA A 11 23.04 -11.51 31.66
CA ALA A 11 23.95 -10.51 32.24
C ALA A 11 24.49 -9.56 31.16
N GLU A 12 24.75 -10.09 29.96
CA GLU A 12 25.20 -9.30 28.80
C GLU A 12 24.07 -8.45 28.18
N HIS A 13 22.81 -8.87 28.33
CA HIS A 13 21.63 -8.21 27.74
C HIS A 13 20.61 -7.80 28.82
N PRO A 14 20.93 -6.82 29.69
CA PRO A 14 20.12 -6.48 30.86
C PRO A 14 18.73 -5.95 30.51
N THR A 15 18.55 -5.40 29.30
CA THR A 15 17.26 -4.88 28.82
C THR A 15 16.38 -5.95 28.18
N ALA A 16 16.88 -7.16 27.96
CA ALA A 16 16.13 -8.21 27.29
C ALA A 16 15.14 -8.90 28.25
N PRO A 17 13.90 -9.17 27.81
CA PRO A 17 12.89 -9.82 28.63
C PRO A 17 13.30 -11.27 28.92
N ARG A 18 13.41 -11.62 30.20
CA ARG A 18 13.80 -12.96 30.68
C ARG A 18 12.61 -13.89 30.73
N VAL A 19 11.98 -14.12 29.58
CA VAL A 19 10.77 -14.93 29.49
C VAL A 19 11.02 -16.17 28.63
N GLY A 20 10.56 -17.32 29.12
CA GLY A 20 10.80 -18.62 28.47
C GLY A 20 9.87 -18.90 27.29
N ARG A 21 8.89 -18.01 27.03
CA ARG A 21 7.84 -18.19 26.03
C ARG A 21 7.61 -16.89 25.23
N PHE A 22 7.36 -17.02 23.93
CA PHE A 22 7.20 -15.88 23.01
C PHE A 22 6.09 -14.88 23.42
N PHE A 23 5.02 -15.35 24.07
CA PHE A 23 3.88 -14.51 24.46
C PHE A 23 4.03 -13.79 25.81
N GLU A 24 5.14 -13.98 26.51
CA GLU A 24 5.38 -13.37 27.83
C GLU A 24 6.20 -12.06 27.71
N VAL A 25 6.60 -11.67 26.50
CA VAL A 25 7.41 -10.47 26.29
C VAL A 25 6.57 -9.21 26.63
N PRO A 26 7.04 -8.34 27.54
CA PRO A 26 6.33 -7.12 27.88
C PRO A 26 6.11 -6.22 26.66
N ALA A 27 4.90 -5.69 26.52
CA ALA A 27 4.55 -4.77 25.43
C ALA A 27 5.47 -3.53 25.40
N SER A 28 5.94 -3.07 26.57
CA SER A 28 6.92 -1.97 26.69
C SER A 28 8.26 -2.26 26.01
N PHE A 29 8.66 -3.53 25.90
CA PHE A 29 9.85 -3.93 25.18
C PHE A 29 9.58 -4.13 23.68
N LEU A 30 8.43 -4.72 23.34
CA LEU A 30 8.09 -5.11 21.97
C LEU A 30 7.60 -3.94 21.12
N LEU A 31 6.68 -3.12 21.63
CA LEU A 31 6.03 -2.06 20.85
C LEU A 31 7.00 -1.00 20.30
N PRO A 32 7.99 -0.49 21.07
CA PRO A 32 8.94 0.48 20.52
C PRO A 32 9.80 -0.11 19.39
N ARG A 33 10.15 -1.40 19.48
CA ARG A 33 10.94 -2.09 18.45
C ARG A 33 10.12 -2.35 17.20
N LEU A 34 8.86 -2.73 17.36
CA LEU A 34 7.93 -2.91 16.25
C LEU A 34 7.66 -1.56 15.56
N ALA A 35 7.42 -0.49 16.32
CA ALA A 35 7.28 0.85 15.79
C ALA A 35 8.53 1.32 15.03
N ALA A 36 9.72 1.07 15.60
CA ALA A 36 10.99 1.38 14.93
C ALA A 36 11.17 0.58 13.63
N GLY A 37 10.82 -0.72 13.63
CA GLY A 37 10.87 -1.57 12.45
C GLY A 37 9.94 -1.09 11.34
N ILE A 38 8.69 -0.74 11.68
CA ILE A 38 7.72 -0.20 10.72
C ILE A 38 8.18 1.16 10.19
N ALA A 39 8.69 2.04 11.06
CA ALA A 39 9.20 3.34 10.65
C ALA A 39 10.40 3.21 9.69
N ALA A 40 11.34 2.33 9.99
CA ALA A 40 12.48 2.05 9.12
C ALA A 40 12.04 1.46 7.76
N ALA A 41 11.11 0.50 7.77
CA ALA A 41 10.56 -0.07 6.54
C ALA A 41 9.83 1.00 5.68
N GLY A 42 9.04 1.87 6.31
CA GLY A 42 8.36 2.97 5.64
C GLY A 42 9.34 3.99 5.03
N ALA A 43 10.41 4.33 5.76
CA ALA A 43 11.45 5.22 5.26
C ALA A 43 12.20 4.62 4.06
N LEU A 44 12.56 3.33 4.14
CA LEU A 44 13.20 2.61 3.03
C LEU A 44 12.28 2.51 1.81
N TRP A 45 10.99 2.23 2.02
CA TRP A 45 10.01 2.21 0.93
C TRP A 45 9.88 3.57 0.24
N TYR A 46 9.82 4.65 1.03
CA TYR A 46 9.76 6.01 0.50
C TYR A 46 10.99 6.37 -0.33
N LEU A 47 12.19 6.08 0.21
CA LEU A 47 13.45 6.32 -0.48
C LEU A 47 13.63 5.41 -1.71
N ASN A 48 13.05 4.22 -1.70
CA ASN A 48 13.15 3.28 -2.81
C ASN A 48 12.61 3.87 -4.13
N GLY A 49 11.49 4.59 -4.05
CA GLY A 49 10.91 5.28 -5.21
C GLY A 49 11.76 6.45 -5.72
N ALA A 50 12.65 7.03 -4.91
CA ALA A 50 13.54 8.11 -5.31
C ALA A 50 14.90 7.59 -5.83
N ILE A 51 15.40 6.48 -5.28
CA ILE A 51 16.75 5.98 -5.53
C ILE A 51 16.77 4.92 -6.64
N PHE A 52 15.77 4.02 -6.67
CA PHE A 52 15.81 2.85 -7.55
C PHE A 52 14.86 2.93 -8.75
N TRP A 53 13.96 3.92 -8.81
CA TRP A 53 13.20 4.19 -10.03
C TRP A 53 14.05 4.97 -11.03
N SER A 54 14.82 4.25 -11.84
CA SER A 54 15.51 4.80 -13.01
C SER A 54 14.54 5.20 -14.13
N TYR A 55 13.39 4.53 -14.19
CA TYR A 55 12.31 4.82 -15.13
C TYR A 55 10.97 4.74 -14.41
N LYS A 56 10.24 5.86 -14.39
CA LYS A 56 8.88 5.91 -13.88
C LYS A 56 7.92 5.64 -15.05
N PRO A 57 7.01 4.65 -14.97
CA PRO A 57 6.08 4.40 -16.05
C PRO A 57 5.19 5.61 -16.30
N GLU A 58 4.93 5.91 -17.57
CA GLU A 58 4.13 7.05 -18.02
C GLU A 58 2.71 7.05 -17.44
N THR A 59 2.18 5.87 -17.11
CA THR A 59 0.87 5.70 -16.46
C THR A 59 0.81 6.27 -15.04
N LEU A 60 1.96 6.52 -14.40
CA LEU A 60 2.07 7.19 -13.10
C LEU A 60 2.37 8.69 -13.23
N SER A 61 2.40 9.23 -14.45
CA SER A 61 2.55 10.66 -14.67
C SER A 61 1.29 11.41 -14.20
N PRO A 62 1.44 12.66 -13.71
CA PRO A 62 0.30 13.49 -13.34
C PRO A 62 -0.64 13.76 -14.52
N GLU A 63 -0.07 13.89 -15.72
CA GLU A 63 -0.80 14.14 -16.97
C GLU A 63 -1.67 12.94 -17.33
N PHE A 64 -1.12 11.73 -17.33
CA PHE A 64 -1.89 10.51 -17.58
C PHE A 64 -3.00 10.31 -16.54
N ARG A 65 -2.74 10.60 -15.25
CA ARG A 65 -3.77 10.54 -14.21
C ARG A 65 -4.85 11.61 -14.39
N ALA A 66 -4.49 12.80 -14.87
CA ALA A 66 -5.43 13.88 -15.15
C ALA A 66 -6.29 13.54 -16.39
N GLU A 67 -5.70 12.95 -17.42
CA GLU A 67 -6.43 12.44 -18.59
C GLU A 67 -7.33 11.26 -18.22
N GLN A 68 -6.85 10.30 -17.44
CA GLN A 68 -7.66 9.20 -16.91
C GLN A 68 -8.86 9.73 -16.11
N LYS A 69 -8.66 10.79 -15.31
CA LYS A 69 -9.74 11.43 -14.55
C LYS A 69 -10.74 12.17 -15.47
N LYS A 70 -10.29 12.74 -16.59
CA LYS A 70 -11.14 13.45 -17.57
C LYS A 70 -11.94 12.48 -18.45
N ILE A 71 -11.32 11.39 -18.89
CA ILE A 71 -11.97 10.37 -19.72
C ILE A 71 -12.98 9.57 -18.88
N GLY A 72 -12.75 9.47 -17.57
CA GLY A 72 -13.56 8.66 -16.68
C GLY A 72 -13.37 7.17 -16.98
N GLU A 73 -14.15 6.34 -16.29
CA GLU A 73 -14.31 4.92 -16.63
C GLU A 73 -15.10 4.83 -17.95
N VAL A 74 -14.54 5.27 -19.07
CA VAL A 74 -15.14 5.13 -20.39
C VAL A 74 -14.11 4.51 -21.30
N ALA A 75 -14.41 3.33 -21.82
CA ALA A 75 -13.59 2.68 -22.82
C ALA A 75 -13.91 3.27 -24.19
N GLN A 76 -12.93 3.94 -24.79
CA GLN A 76 -13.00 4.29 -26.21
C GLN A 76 -12.85 3.03 -27.05
N ARG A 77 -13.71 2.89 -28.06
CA ARG A 77 -13.70 1.77 -29.00
C ARG A 77 -13.36 2.30 -30.38
N MET A 78 -12.50 1.60 -31.13
CA MET A 78 -12.05 2.09 -32.45
C MET A 78 -13.18 2.25 -33.48
N ASN A 79 -14.20 1.38 -33.43
CA ASN A 79 -15.30 1.33 -34.42
C ASN A 79 -16.70 1.39 -33.77
N ALA A 80 -16.82 1.87 -32.53
CA ALA A 80 -18.10 1.95 -31.84
C ALA A 80 -18.11 3.12 -30.86
N SER A 81 -19.30 3.54 -30.44
CA SER A 81 -19.43 4.61 -29.45
C SER A 81 -18.73 4.26 -28.14
N PRO A 82 -18.21 5.26 -27.40
CA PRO A 82 -17.58 5.04 -26.11
C PRO A 82 -18.57 4.44 -25.12
N VAL A 83 -18.12 3.50 -24.28
CA VAL A 83 -18.99 2.86 -23.28
C VAL A 83 -18.39 2.98 -21.90
N TYR A 84 -19.23 3.21 -20.90
CA TYR A 84 -18.80 3.23 -19.51
C TYR A 84 -18.19 1.87 -19.09
N LEU A 85 -17.00 1.90 -18.52
CA LEU A 85 -16.37 0.81 -17.80
C LEU A 85 -17.06 0.64 -16.43
N ASN A 86 -17.10 -0.62 -15.97
CA ASN A 86 -17.75 -1.09 -14.73
C ASN A 86 -19.10 -0.43 -14.40
N PRO A 87 -20.09 -0.48 -15.32
CA PRO A 87 -21.38 0.20 -15.13
C PRO A 87 -22.12 -0.23 -13.85
N PHE A 88 -21.94 -1.48 -13.40
CA PHE A 88 -22.53 -1.99 -12.16
C PHE A 88 -21.95 -1.33 -10.91
N THR A 89 -20.63 -1.21 -10.81
CA THR A 89 -19.96 -0.59 -9.67
C THR A 89 -20.29 0.90 -9.59
N ASN A 90 -20.41 1.54 -10.75
CA ASN A 90 -20.74 2.96 -10.87
C ASN A 90 -22.25 3.25 -10.86
N ARG A 91 -23.10 2.23 -10.68
CA ARG A 91 -24.57 2.33 -10.66
C ARG A 91 -25.15 3.08 -11.85
N ILE A 92 -24.52 2.93 -13.02
CA ILE A 92 -24.97 3.56 -14.26
C ILE A 92 -26.21 2.81 -14.73
N PRO A 93 -27.35 3.50 -14.94
CA PRO A 93 -28.55 2.88 -15.46
C PRO A 93 -28.26 2.18 -16.79
N GLY A 94 -28.76 0.96 -16.98
CA GLY A 94 -28.54 0.18 -18.22
C GLY A 94 -29.13 0.81 -19.49
N SER A 95 -29.90 1.90 -19.34
CA SER A 95 -30.38 2.73 -20.44
C SER A 95 -29.36 3.76 -20.96
N ILE A 96 -28.25 3.97 -20.23
CA ILE A 96 -27.17 4.89 -20.60
C ILE A 96 -25.99 4.03 -21.05
N LEU A 97 -25.76 3.94 -22.36
CA LEU A 97 -24.74 3.07 -22.95
C LEU A 97 -23.40 3.79 -23.09
N GLY A 98 -23.43 5.10 -23.25
CA GLY A 98 -22.25 5.94 -23.37
C GLY A 98 -22.46 7.37 -22.87
N PRO A 99 -21.38 8.18 -22.81
CA PRO A 99 -21.44 9.59 -22.44
C PRO A 99 -22.43 10.43 -23.26
N GLU A 100 -22.69 10.04 -24.50
CA GLU A 100 -23.65 10.66 -25.40
C GLU A 100 -25.12 10.48 -24.97
N ASP A 101 -25.42 9.46 -24.16
CA ASP A 101 -26.77 9.20 -23.65
C ASP A 101 -27.06 9.96 -22.34
N ALA A 102 -26.02 10.49 -21.70
CA ALA A 102 -26.18 11.36 -20.54
C ALA A 102 -26.66 12.72 -21.04
N LYS A 103 -27.97 13.00 -20.90
CA LYS A 103 -28.50 14.34 -21.15
C LYS A 103 -27.89 15.31 -20.13
N ASP A 104 -27.32 16.40 -20.62
CA ASP A 104 -26.92 17.54 -19.81
C ASP A 104 -28.18 18.20 -19.24
N ASP A 105 -28.51 17.90 -17.99
CA ASP A 105 -29.43 18.69 -17.15
C ASP A 105 -28.63 19.72 -16.33
#